data_AF-A0A189U260-F1
#
_entry.id   AF-A0A189U260-F1
#
_cell.length_a   1.000
_cell.length_b   1.000
_cell.length_c   1.000
_cell.angle_alpha   90.00
_cell.angle_beta   90.00
_cell.angle_gamma   90.00
#
_symmetry.space_group_name_H-M   'P 1'
#
loop_
_entity.id
_entity.type
_entity.pdbx_description
1 polymer ?
#
loop_
_entity_poly.entity_id
_entity_poly.type
_entity_poly.pdbx_seq_one_letter_code
_entity_poly.pdbx_strand_id
1 'polypeptide(L)'
;DMIHISHGPIGCGQYSRGGRRNYYIGTTGVDTFVTMNFSTDFNEKDIVFGGDKKLKKALQEIDELFPLNNGISVQSECPIGLIGDDIHAVAKMHKKETGHQTIAVSCEGFRGVSQSLGHHIANDMIRDYIMPDTSYRKDFESTPYDVSIIGDYNIGGD
;
A
#
# COMPACT_ATOMS: atom_id res chain seq x y z
N ASP A 1 -1.54 0.06 -10.66
CA ASP A 1 -3.00 0.26 -10.54
C ASP A 1 -3.53 0.13 -9.10
N MET A 2 -2.68 -0.11 -8.09
CA MET A 2 -3.06 -0.01 -6.68
C MET A 2 -2.99 1.43 -6.13
N ILE A 3 -3.75 1.70 -5.08
CA ILE A 3 -3.64 2.90 -4.25
C ILE A 3 -2.81 2.61 -3.00
N HIS A 4 -1.92 3.54 -2.64
CA HIS A 4 -1.04 3.42 -1.48
C HIS A 4 -1.33 4.56 -0.51
N ILE A 5 -1.85 4.23 0.68
CA ILE A 5 -2.14 5.20 1.73
C ILE A 5 -0.92 5.34 2.63
N SER A 6 -0.34 6.54 2.70
CA SER A 6 0.57 6.94 3.78
C SER A 6 -0.24 7.20 5.05
N HIS A 7 -0.31 6.20 5.93
CA HIS A 7 -1.18 6.21 7.10
C HIS A 7 -0.45 6.79 8.31
N GLY A 8 -0.72 8.05 8.57
CA GLY A 8 -0.10 8.85 9.62
C GLY A 8 -0.29 10.34 9.36
N PRO A 9 0.54 11.21 9.98
CA PRO A 9 0.58 12.64 9.68
C PRO A 9 0.95 12.93 8.22
N ILE A 10 0.78 14.18 7.77
CA ILE A 10 0.98 14.52 6.35
C ILE A 10 2.43 14.37 5.82
N GLY A 11 3.42 14.31 6.70
CA GLY A 11 4.83 14.49 6.36
C GLY A 11 5.39 13.45 5.39
N CYS A 12 5.32 12.15 5.73
CA CYS A 12 6.06 11.13 4.99
C CYS A 12 5.53 10.97 3.56
N GLY A 13 4.20 10.94 3.39
CA GLY A 13 3.57 10.91 2.06
C GLY A 13 3.94 12.13 1.22
N GLN A 14 3.97 13.33 1.82
CA GLN A 14 4.26 14.55 1.07
C GLN A 14 5.71 14.62 0.59
N TYR A 15 6.70 14.29 1.44
CA TYR A 15 8.11 14.34 1.04
C TYR A 15 8.52 13.24 0.07
N SER A 16 7.81 12.10 0.08
CA SER A 16 8.06 10.99 -0.85
C SER A 16 7.30 11.12 -2.18
N ARG A 17 6.28 11.99 -2.25
CA ARG A 17 5.43 12.18 -3.43
C ARG A 17 6.24 12.59 -4.67
N GLY A 18 6.31 11.70 -5.66
CA GLY A 18 6.97 11.98 -6.94
C GLY A 18 8.48 12.20 -6.83
N GLY A 19 9.10 11.96 -5.67
CA GLY A 19 10.53 12.15 -5.45
C GLY A 19 11.38 11.05 -6.10
N ARG A 20 10.80 9.85 -6.30
CA ARG A 20 11.44 8.72 -6.96
C ARG A 20 10.89 8.53 -8.38
N ARG A 21 11.79 8.40 -9.36
CA ARG A 21 11.47 8.34 -10.80
C ARG A 21 11.09 6.93 -11.29
N ASN A 22 10.31 6.17 -10.51
CA ASN A 22 9.81 4.86 -10.95
C ASN A 22 8.71 5.03 -12.00
N TYR A 23 9.09 4.92 -13.27
CA TYR A 23 8.23 5.19 -14.41
C TYR A 23 7.14 4.13 -14.56
N TYR A 24 6.02 4.53 -15.15
CA TYR A 24 4.85 3.70 -15.40
C TYR A 24 4.08 4.22 -16.61
N ILE A 25 3.22 3.38 -17.18
CA ILE A 25 2.26 3.74 -18.23
C ILE A 25 0.85 3.59 -17.64
N GLY A 26 0.02 4.62 -17.79
CA GLY A 26 -1.36 4.64 -17.31
C GLY A 26 -1.93 6.06 -17.24
N THR A 27 -3.19 6.17 -16.86
CA THR A 27 -3.90 7.45 -16.69
C THR A 27 -3.95 7.80 -15.20
N THR A 28 -3.06 8.70 -14.77
CA THR A 28 -2.93 9.08 -13.37
C THR A 28 -4.25 9.60 -12.79
N GLY A 29 -4.70 9.03 -11.67
CA GLY A 29 -5.95 9.39 -10.99
C GLY A 29 -7.20 8.69 -11.53
N VAL A 30 -7.05 7.86 -12.57
CA VAL A 30 -8.13 7.03 -13.13
C VAL A 30 -7.82 5.56 -12.90
N ASP A 31 -6.83 5.00 -13.60
CA ASP A 31 -6.44 3.58 -13.50
C ASP A 31 -5.08 3.37 -12.79
N THR A 32 -4.31 4.45 -12.63
CA THR A 32 -2.96 4.41 -12.08
C THR A 32 -2.73 5.57 -11.13
N PHE A 33 -1.96 5.36 -10.05
CA PHE A 33 -1.98 6.28 -8.90
C PHE A 33 -0.58 6.64 -8.36
N VAL A 34 0.48 6.20 -9.04
CA VAL A 34 1.87 6.20 -8.55
C VAL A 34 2.40 7.58 -8.10
N THR A 35 1.99 8.67 -8.76
CA THR A 35 2.47 10.04 -8.46
C THR A 35 1.51 10.84 -7.57
N MET A 36 0.46 10.22 -7.06
CA MET A 36 -0.47 10.81 -6.10
C MET A 36 -0.02 10.53 -4.67
N ASN A 37 -0.45 11.36 -3.73
CA ASN A 37 -0.27 11.15 -2.30
C ASN A 37 -1.64 10.94 -1.66
N PHE A 38 -1.93 9.69 -1.27
CA PHE A 38 -3.09 9.38 -0.44
C PHE A 38 -2.60 9.30 0.99
N SER A 39 -3.17 10.08 1.89
CA SER A 39 -2.79 10.09 3.28
C SER A 39 -4.02 10.24 4.16
N THR A 40 -3.97 9.64 5.34
CA THR A 40 -4.98 9.86 6.36
C THR A 40 -4.79 11.17 7.13
N ASP A 41 -3.68 11.89 6.93
CA ASP A 41 -3.41 13.20 7.54
C ASP A 41 -3.78 13.28 9.02
N PHE A 42 -3.07 12.51 9.86
CA PHE A 42 -3.32 12.47 11.30
C PHE A 42 -3.14 13.86 11.91
N ASN A 43 -4.11 14.24 12.71
CA ASN A 43 -4.04 15.38 13.62
C ASN A 43 -4.02 14.87 15.08
N GLU A 44 -4.04 15.79 16.05
CA GLU A 44 -3.94 15.45 17.47
C GLU A 44 -5.04 14.51 17.97
N LYS A 45 -6.31 14.66 17.54
CA LYS A 45 -7.37 13.73 17.97
C LYS A 45 -7.12 12.31 17.47
N ASP A 46 -6.50 12.15 16.30
CA ASP A 46 -6.20 10.83 15.75
C ASP A 46 -5.07 10.16 16.55
N ILE A 47 -4.11 10.95 17.05
CA ILE A 47 -3.06 10.47 17.96
C ILE A 47 -3.64 10.08 19.32
N VAL A 48 -4.56 10.88 19.87
CA VAL A 48 -5.12 10.66 21.21
C VAL A 48 -6.11 9.49 21.23
N PHE A 49 -6.92 9.33 20.18
CA PHE A 49 -8.04 8.37 20.17
C PHE A 49 -7.89 7.21 19.18
N GLY A 50 -6.76 7.15 18.46
CA GLY A 50 -6.51 6.14 17.44
C GLY A 50 -7.11 6.50 16.08
N GLY A 51 -6.52 5.91 15.04
CA GLY A 51 -6.81 6.18 13.63
C GLY A 51 -7.69 5.14 12.93
N ASP A 52 -7.96 3.99 13.55
CA ASP A 52 -8.67 2.87 12.89
C ASP A 52 -10.01 3.26 12.26
N LYS A 53 -10.80 4.09 12.95
CA LYS A 53 -12.09 4.59 12.41
C LYS A 53 -11.88 5.52 11.21
N LYS A 54 -10.84 6.35 11.25
CA LYS A 54 -10.48 7.24 10.16
C LYS A 54 -9.98 6.45 8.95
N LEU A 55 -9.16 5.42 9.18
CA LEU A 55 -8.70 4.50 8.15
C LEU A 55 -9.88 3.79 7.47
N LYS A 56 -10.83 3.24 8.26
CA LYS A 56 -12.03 2.60 7.71
C LYS A 56 -12.81 3.56 6.81
N LYS A 57 -12.99 4.82 7.22
CA LYS A 57 -13.70 5.82 6.42
C LYS A 57 -12.93 6.19 5.15
N ALA A 58 -11.61 6.35 5.23
CA ALA A 58 -10.76 6.63 4.08
C ALA A 58 -10.81 5.53 3.02
N LEU A 59 -10.84 4.25 3.42
CA LEU A 59 -10.99 3.12 2.50
C LEU A 59 -12.33 3.19 1.75
N GLN A 60 -13.42 3.50 2.44
CA GLN A 60 -14.74 3.67 1.81
C GLN A 60 -14.76 4.84 0.81
N GLU A 61 -14.11 5.96 1.15
CA GLU A 61 -14.01 7.11 0.26
C GLU A 61 -13.14 6.80 -0.98
N ILE A 62 -12.09 6.00 -0.82
CA ILE A 62 -11.25 5.55 -1.95
C ILE A 62 -12.05 4.68 -2.91
N ASP A 63 -12.83 3.71 -2.39
CA ASP A 63 -13.68 2.84 -3.21
C ASP A 63 -14.72 3.64 -4.01
N GLU A 64 -15.25 4.73 -3.44
CA GLU A 64 -16.20 5.63 -4.11
C GLU A 64 -15.53 6.53 -5.16
N LEU A 65 -14.41 7.16 -4.82
CA LEU A 65 -13.77 8.19 -5.64
C LEU A 65 -12.83 7.62 -6.72
N PHE A 66 -12.30 6.41 -6.51
CA PHE A 66 -11.32 5.77 -7.40
C PHE A 66 -11.74 4.32 -7.72
N PRO A 67 -12.90 4.13 -8.39
CA PRO A 67 -13.51 2.81 -8.54
C PRO A 67 -12.73 1.84 -9.45
N LEU A 68 -11.72 2.32 -10.18
CA LEU A 68 -10.87 1.49 -11.04
C LEU A 68 -9.57 1.03 -10.35
N ASN A 69 -9.42 1.30 -9.04
CA ASN A 69 -8.28 0.78 -8.30
C ASN A 69 -8.38 -0.75 -8.14
N ASN A 70 -7.27 -1.45 -8.34
CA ASN A 70 -7.23 -2.93 -8.24
C ASN A 70 -6.75 -3.41 -6.87
N GLY A 71 -6.71 -2.53 -5.87
CA GLY A 71 -6.31 -2.85 -4.52
C GLY A 71 -5.68 -1.68 -3.78
N ILE A 72 -5.62 -1.82 -2.46
CA ILE A 72 -5.17 -0.77 -1.54
C ILE A 72 -4.09 -1.33 -0.62
N SER A 73 -3.00 -0.59 -0.43
CA SER A 73 -2.05 -0.84 0.66
C SER A 73 -2.08 0.29 1.67
N VAL A 74 -2.08 -0.04 2.96
CA VAL A 74 -1.98 0.89 4.08
C VAL A 74 -0.56 0.84 4.61
N GLN A 75 0.21 1.91 4.39
CA GLN A 75 1.62 2.01 4.77
C GLN A 75 1.72 2.74 6.11
N SER A 76 2.04 2.03 7.19
CA SER A 76 2.15 2.64 8.52
C SER A 76 3.30 3.64 8.61
N GLU A 77 3.00 4.85 9.05
CA GLU A 77 4.02 5.78 9.54
C GLU A 77 4.29 5.57 11.05
N CYS A 78 5.25 6.32 11.60
CA CYS A 78 5.71 6.12 12.98
C CYS A 78 4.61 6.08 14.06
N PRO A 79 3.58 6.95 14.06
CA PRO A 79 2.63 6.98 15.16
C PRO A 79 1.76 5.73 15.28
N ILE A 80 1.50 5.03 14.16
CA ILE A 80 0.53 3.93 14.11
C ILE A 80 0.88 2.82 15.10
N GLY A 81 2.14 2.36 15.06
CA GLY A 81 2.63 1.33 15.97
C GLY A 81 2.81 1.80 17.41
N LEU A 82 2.96 3.12 17.63
CA LEU A 82 3.16 3.69 18.97
C LEU A 82 1.83 3.83 19.73
N ILE A 83 0.75 4.18 19.03
CA ILE A 83 -0.58 4.35 19.64
C ILE A 83 -1.38 3.05 19.67
N GLY A 84 -0.91 2.01 18.97
CA GLY A 84 -1.50 0.67 19.02
C GLY A 84 -2.73 0.48 18.14
N ASP A 85 -2.83 1.21 17.03
CA ASP A 85 -3.86 1.01 16.01
C ASP A 85 -3.76 -0.41 15.40
N ASP A 86 -4.90 -1.07 15.17
CA ASP A 86 -4.96 -2.42 14.56
C ASP A 86 -5.35 -2.34 13.07
N ILE A 87 -4.43 -1.78 12.29
CA ILE A 87 -4.63 -1.58 10.85
C ILE A 87 -4.80 -2.90 10.09
N HIS A 88 -4.27 -4.02 10.62
CA HIS A 88 -4.41 -5.34 10.03
C HIS A 88 -5.83 -5.86 10.16
N ALA A 89 -6.47 -5.65 11.32
CA ALA A 89 -7.88 -5.94 11.49
C ALA A 89 -8.73 -5.08 10.55
N VAL A 90 -8.44 -3.78 10.42
CA VAL A 90 -9.17 -2.88 9.50
C VAL A 90 -9.05 -3.33 8.04
N ALA A 91 -7.83 -3.62 7.57
CA ALA A 91 -7.59 -4.08 6.21
C ALA A 91 -8.29 -5.43 5.93
N LYS A 92 -8.23 -6.38 6.87
CA LYS A 92 -8.89 -7.68 6.75
C LYS A 92 -10.41 -7.55 6.71
N MET A 93 -10.98 -6.66 7.52
CA MET A 93 -12.42 -6.37 7.48
C MET A 93 -12.81 -5.77 6.15
N HIS A 94 -12.08 -4.76 5.66
CA HIS A 94 -12.36 -4.12 4.37
C HIS A 94 -12.33 -5.13 3.22
N LYS A 95 -11.25 -5.93 3.12
CA LYS A 95 -11.12 -7.00 2.11
C LYS A 95 -12.29 -7.98 2.16
N LYS A 96 -12.76 -8.35 3.36
CA LYS A 96 -13.91 -9.24 3.53
C LYS A 96 -15.23 -8.58 3.12
N GLU A 97 -15.40 -7.30 3.40
CA GLU A 97 -16.62 -6.53 3.12
C GLU A 97 -16.78 -6.21 1.63
N THR A 98 -15.69 -5.85 0.94
CA THR A 98 -15.74 -5.33 -0.44
C THR A 98 -15.23 -6.33 -1.48
N GLY A 99 -14.45 -7.33 -1.07
CA GLY A 99 -13.72 -8.21 -1.99
C GLY A 99 -12.47 -7.56 -2.60
N HIS A 100 -12.25 -6.25 -2.39
CA HIS A 100 -11.05 -5.56 -2.87
C HIS A 100 -9.82 -5.96 -2.05
N GLN A 101 -8.72 -6.27 -2.74
CA GLN A 101 -7.46 -6.61 -2.09
C GLN A 101 -6.97 -5.41 -1.25
N THR A 102 -6.94 -5.59 0.07
CA THR A 102 -6.51 -4.54 1.01
C THR A 102 -5.46 -5.11 1.95
N ILE A 103 -4.30 -4.47 2.00
CA ILE A 103 -3.11 -4.98 2.72
C ILE A 103 -2.59 -3.91 3.66
N ALA A 104 -2.44 -4.27 4.93
CA ALA A 104 -1.76 -3.43 5.92
C ALA A 104 -0.26 -3.76 5.94
N VAL A 105 0.59 -2.74 5.97
CA VAL A 105 2.05 -2.87 5.97
C VAL A 105 2.59 -2.15 7.20
N SER A 106 3.07 -2.92 8.18
CA SER A 106 3.68 -2.38 9.40
C SER A 106 5.13 -1.93 9.15
N CYS A 107 5.29 -0.86 8.36
CA CYS A 107 6.56 -0.28 7.96
C CYS A 107 6.91 1.01 8.74
N GLU A 108 6.50 1.10 10.01
CA GLU A 108 6.76 2.27 10.84
C GLU A 108 8.26 2.61 10.87
N GLY A 109 8.61 3.89 10.67
CA GLY A 109 10.00 4.31 10.49
C GLY A 109 10.93 4.11 11.69
N PHE A 110 10.39 3.79 12.87
CA PHE A 110 11.19 3.41 14.05
C PHE A 110 11.64 1.94 14.02
N ARG A 111 11.12 1.12 13.11
CA ARG A 111 11.50 -0.29 12.99
C ARG A 111 12.80 -0.43 12.22
N GLY A 112 13.72 -1.23 12.76
CA GLY A 112 15.01 -1.50 12.13
C GLY A 112 15.96 -0.31 12.24
N VAL A 113 16.90 -0.21 11.30
CA VAL A 113 17.97 0.80 11.32
C VAL A 113 18.13 1.55 9.99
N SER A 114 17.39 1.15 8.96
CA SER A 114 17.43 1.75 7.62
C SER A 114 16.26 1.24 6.78
N GLN A 115 16.18 1.73 5.54
CA GLN A 115 15.23 1.29 4.51
C GLN A 115 15.24 -0.23 4.28
N SER A 116 16.36 -0.91 4.62
CA SER A 116 16.55 -2.34 4.43
C SER A 116 15.45 -3.18 5.10
N LEU A 117 15.05 -2.85 6.32
CA LEU A 117 13.98 -3.61 6.99
C LEU A 117 12.62 -3.35 6.33
N GLY A 118 12.39 -2.14 5.83
CA GLY A 118 11.21 -1.82 5.03
C GLY A 118 11.08 -2.71 3.79
N HIS A 119 12.20 -3.01 3.11
CA HIS A 119 12.20 -3.95 1.98
C HIS A 119 11.77 -5.37 2.40
N HIS A 120 12.28 -5.86 3.53
CA HIS A 120 11.90 -7.17 4.05
C HIS A 120 10.40 -7.23 4.38
N ILE A 121 9.90 -6.24 5.11
CA ILE A 121 8.49 -6.15 5.49
C ILE A 121 7.59 -6.10 4.25
N ALA A 122 7.95 -5.29 3.25
CA ALA A 122 7.19 -5.21 2.01
C ALA A 122 7.17 -6.56 1.26
N ASN A 123 8.30 -7.27 1.19
CA ASN A 123 8.37 -8.60 0.58
C ASN A 123 7.51 -9.63 1.32
N ASP A 124 7.50 -9.61 2.65
CA ASP A 124 6.64 -10.48 3.45
C ASP A 124 5.15 -10.24 3.15
N MET A 125 4.74 -8.97 3.01
CA MET A 125 3.36 -8.65 2.66
C MET A 125 2.98 -9.12 1.25
N ILE A 126 3.90 -9.05 0.29
CA ILE A 126 3.68 -9.61 -1.06
C ILE A 126 3.52 -11.13 -0.96
N ARG A 127 4.42 -11.83 -0.25
CA ARG A 127 4.34 -13.28 -0.04
C ARG A 127 2.99 -13.67 0.59
N ASP A 128 2.61 -13.01 1.68
CA ASP A 128 1.50 -13.46 2.53
C ASP A 128 0.12 -13.08 1.97
N TYR A 129 0.03 -12.01 1.15
CA TYR A 129 -1.27 -11.47 0.72
C TYR A 129 -1.47 -11.39 -0.79
N ILE A 130 -0.41 -11.23 -1.59
CA ILE A 130 -0.49 -11.14 -3.06
C ILE A 130 -0.17 -12.47 -3.71
N MET A 131 0.80 -13.21 -3.17
CA MET A 131 1.23 -14.52 -3.66
C MET A 131 0.94 -15.67 -2.67
N PRO A 132 -0.20 -15.71 -1.95
CA PRO A 132 -0.45 -16.72 -0.93
C PRO A 132 -0.72 -18.11 -1.51
N ASP A 133 -1.10 -18.19 -2.77
CA ASP A 133 -1.30 -19.45 -3.46
C ASP A 133 -0.64 -19.40 -4.84
N THR A 134 0.02 -20.50 -5.17
CA THR A 134 0.89 -20.64 -6.34
C THR A 134 0.23 -21.51 -7.40
N SER A 135 -1.04 -21.86 -7.22
CA SER A 135 -1.85 -22.62 -8.17
C SER A 135 -2.37 -21.78 -9.36
N TYR A 136 -2.04 -20.49 -9.39
CA TYR A 136 -2.43 -19.57 -10.47
C TYR A 136 -1.31 -19.47 -11.52
N ARG A 137 -1.57 -19.71 -12.79
CA ARG A 137 -2.81 -19.40 -13.52
C ARG A 137 -3.19 -20.60 -14.39
N LYS A 138 -4.32 -21.25 -14.10
CA LYS A 138 -4.89 -22.28 -15.01
C LYS A 138 -5.18 -21.75 -16.42
N ASP A 139 -5.42 -20.44 -16.52
CA ASP A 139 -5.71 -19.75 -17.78
C ASP A 139 -4.48 -19.06 -18.40
N PHE A 140 -3.30 -19.21 -17.81
CA PHE A 140 -2.06 -18.74 -18.40
C PHE A 140 -1.37 -19.88 -19.10
N GLU A 141 -1.22 -19.74 -20.41
CA GLU A 141 -0.41 -20.65 -21.19
C GLU A 141 1.07 -20.27 -21.03
N SER A 142 1.78 -21.04 -20.21
CA SER A 142 3.22 -20.83 -20.00
C SER A 142 4.04 -21.19 -21.24
N THR A 143 5.19 -20.54 -21.40
CA THR A 143 6.17 -20.86 -22.45
C THR A 143 7.53 -21.26 -21.86
N PRO A 144 8.40 -21.91 -22.64
CA PRO A 144 9.78 -22.21 -22.22
C PRO A 144 10.66 -20.97 -21.96
N TYR A 145 10.17 -19.76 -22.25
CA TYR A 145 10.95 -18.52 -22.19
C TYR A 145 10.37 -17.51 -21.18
N ASP A 146 9.40 -17.92 -20.36
CA ASP A 146 8.79 -17.04 -19.36
C ASP A 146 9.82 -16.68 -18.27
N VAL A 147 10.02 -15.38 -18.08
CA VAL A 147 10.92 -14.82 -17.07
C VAL A 147 10.28 -13.62 -16.39
N SER A 148 10.71 -13.33 -15.17
CA SER A 148 10.33 -12.14 -14.42
C SER A 148 11.58 -11.36 -14.04
N ILE A 149 11.51 -10.03 -14.16
CA ILE A 149 12.53 -9.12 -13.63
C ILE A 149 12.19 -8.89 -12.16
N ILE A 150 13.14 -9.18 -11.26
CA ILE A 150 12.96 -9.06 -9.81
C ILE A 150 13.93 -7.99 -9.28
N GLY A 151 13.39 -6.98 -8.60
CA GLY A 151 14.18 -5.94 -7.95
C GLY A 151 14.58 -4.77 -8.86
N ASP A 152 13.97 -4.66 -10.04
CA ASP A 152 14.01 -3.46 -10.86
C ASP A 152 12.75 -2.60 -10.60
N TYR A 153 12.95 -1.29 -10.50
CA TYR A 153 11.87 -0.35 -10.24
C TYR A 153 11.71 0.69 -11.36
N ASN A 154 12.33 0.45 -12.52
CA ASN A 154 12.14 1.24 -13.72
C ASN A 154 12.49 2.72 -13.51
N ILE A 155 13.69 3.00 -12.99
CA ILE A 155 14.14 4.36 -12.70
C ILE A 155 14.40 5.11 -14.01
N GLY A 156 13.45 5.95 -14.42
CA GLY A 156 13.59 6.70 -15.66
C GLY A 156 13.56 5.86 -16.94
N GLY A 157 13.06 4.63 -16.89
CA GLY A 157 13.01 3.73 -18.04
C GLY A 157 13.97 2.53 -17.99
N ASP A 158 14.70 2.33 -16.89
CA ASP A 158 15.65 1.22 -16.68
C ASP A 158 14.99 -0.17 -16.74
#